data_AF-A0A2D6PE46-F1
#
_entry.id   AF-A0A2D6PE46-F1
#
_cell.length_a   1.000
_cell.length_b   1.000
_cell.length_c   1.000
_cell.angle_alpha   90.00
_cell.angle_beta   90.00
_cell.angle_gamma   90.00
#
_symmetry.space_group_name_H-M   'P 1'
#
loop_
_entity.id
_entity.type
_entity.pdbx_description
1 polymer ?
#
loop_
_entity_poly.entity_id
_entity_poly.type
_entity_poly.pdbx_seq_one_letter_code
_entity_poly.pdbx_strand_id
1 'polypeptide(L)'
;MRGRTGEGAATVLRATLEASGYLAELRSADEEDRLGNLESLFTVLDEFTSIDEMVEELDRIADLESQPKPRTASLFQTMTLERITFEDAMQLLSLPRTVGVDPADGVEVTVQNGKFGPYLTKGSDSRSLDNEEQLLTITLDECLTILAQPKKYGRARTKPPLRDLGTDPHSDRTILLKDGQYGPYVTDGETNASLRRGDSVEEISDERAAELLAERRAKGPAKKKPRRRKS
;
A
#
# COMPACT_ATOMS: atom_id res chain seq x y z
N MET A 1 32.23 33.54 -22.40
CA MET A 1 32.42 32.24 -21.73
C MET A 1 33.93 31.96 -21.66
N ARG A 2 34.53 31.99 -20.47
CA ARG A 2 35.95 31.63 -20.29
C ARG A 2 36.05 30.10 -20.30
N GLY A 3 36.77 29.56 -21.28
CA GLY A 3 37.05 28.13 -21.38
C GLY A 3 37.85 27.63 -20.18
N ARG A 4 37.39 26.54 -19.56
CA ARG A 4 38.19 25.75 -18.62
C ARG A 4 39.22 24.95 -19.41
N THR A 5 40.38 25.54 -19.67
CA THR A 5 41.52 24.87 -20.35
C THR A 5 42.66 24.59 -19.38
N GLY A 6 42.37 24.03 -18.19
CA GLY A 6 43.39 23.77 -17.17
C GLY A 6 43.19 22.52 -16.31
N GLU A 7 41.94 22.08 -16.12
CA GLU A 7 41.65 20.79 -15.50
C GLU A 7 41.31 19.82 -16.62
N GLY A 8 42.22 18.89 -16.93
CA GLY A 8 41.97 17.88 -17.95
C GLY A 8 40.67 17.11 -17.68
N ALA A 9 40.06 16.53 -18.72
CA ALA A 9 38.79 15.81 -18.60
C ALA A 9 38.77 14.78 -17.46
N ALA A 10 39.91 14.12 -17.20
CA ALA A 10 40.07 13.18 -16.09
C ALA A 10 39.96 13.83 -14.70
N THR A 11 40.43 15.07 -14.54
CA THR A 11 40.32 15.83 -13.28
C THR A 11 38.87 16.21 -13.02
N VAL A 12 38.17 16.68 -14.06
CA VAL A 12 36.76 17.04 -13.96
C VAL A 12 35.91 15.81 -13.64
N LEU A 13 36.10 14.70 -14.36
CA LEU A 13 35.37 13.46 -14.12
C LEU A 13 35.59 12.93 -12.70
N ARG A 14 36.85 12.93 -12.23
CA ARG A 14 37.18 12.53 -10.85
C ARG A 14 36.45 13.41 -9.84
N ALA A 15 36.53 14.73 -9.98
CA ALA A 15 35.89 15.67 -9.06
C ALA A 15 34.37 15.49 -9.02
N THR A 16 33.73 15.25 -10.17
CA THR A 16 32.29 14.98 -10.27
C THR A 16 31.92 13.67 -9.54
N LEU A 17 32.65 12.58 -9.80
CA LEU A 17 32.42 11.30 -9.13
C LEU A 17 32.65 11.39 -7.62
N GLU A 18 33.64 12.16 -7.18
CA GLU A 18 33.93 12.41 -5.76
C GLU A 18 32.79 13.19 -5.10
N ALA A 19 32.32 14.27 -5.72
CA ALA A 19 31.22 15.08 -5.21
C ALA A 19 29.90 14.30 -5.12
N SER A 20 29.65 13.39 -6.07
CA SER A 20 28.46 12.52 -6.06
C SER A 20 28.52 11.38 -5.03
N GLY A 21 29.70 11.10 -4.46
CA GLY A 21 29.93 9.93 -3.59
C GLY A 21 30.23 8.63 -4.34
N TYR A 22 29.92 8.52 -5.64
CA TYR A 22 30.15 7.31 -6.43
C TYR A 22 31.64 6.93 -6.55
N LEU A 23 32.57 7.89 -6.43
CA LEU A 23 33.99 7.56 -6.47
C LEU A 23 34.43 6.64 -5.32
N ALA A 24 33.80 6.75 -4.15
CA ALA A 24 34.09 5.88 -3.00
C ALA A 24 33.58 4.46 -3.25
N GLU A 25 32.38 4.32 -3.81
CA GLU A 25 31.75 3.05 -4.20
C GLU A 25 32.59 2.30 -5.25
N LEU A 26 33.04 3.02 -6.29
CA LEU A 26 33.93 2.48 -7.34
C LEU A 26 35.33 2.14 -6.84
N ARG A 27 35.69 2.56 -5.62
CA ARG A 27 36.98 2.30 -4.97
C ARG A 27 36.82 1.56 -3.64
N SER A 28 35.71 0.81 -3.47
CA SER A 28 35.48 0.04 -2.25
C SER A 28 36.71 -0.82 -1.91
N ALA A 29 37.02 -0.88 -0.61
CA ALA A 29 38.06 -1.75 -0.08
C ALA A 29 37.63 -3.22 -0.14
N ASP A 30 36.32 -3.46 -0.13
CA ASP A 30 35.73 -4.75 -0.44
C ASP A 30 35.81 -4.97 -1.96
N GLU A 31 36.46 -6.07 -2.36
CA GLU A 31 36.71 -6.37 -3.76
C GLU A 31 35.44 -6.81 -4.49
N GLU A 32 34.53 -7.50 -3.82
CA GLU A 32 33.27 -7.95 -4.40
C GLU A 32 32.37 -6.75 -4.69
N ASP A 33 32.22 -5.85 -3.72
CA ASP A 33 31.46 -4.60 -3.90
C ASP A 33 32.08 -3.72 -4.99
N ARG A 34 33.41 -3.58 -4.99
CA ARG A 34 34.12 -2.76 -6.00
C ARG A 34 33.90 -3.29 -7.40
N LEU A 35 34.07 -4.60 -7.60
CA LEU A 35 33.89 -5.22 -8.91
C LEU A 35 32.43 -5.13 -9.35
N GLY A 36 31.47 -5.41 -8.47
CA GLY A 36 30.04 -5.27 -8.79
C GLY A 36 29.64 -3.84 -9.17
N ASN A 37 30.18 -2.84 -8.48
CA ASN A 37 29.96 -1.42 -8.81
C ASN A 37 30.57 -1.04 -10.17
N LEU A 38 31.79 -1.52 -10.47
CA LEU A 38 32.44 -1.28 -11.76
C LEU A 38 31.73 -1.97 -12.92
N GLU A 39 31.27 -3.21 -12.72
CA GLU A 39 30.47 -3.94 -13.70
C GLU A 39 29.13 -3.25 -13.97
N SER A 40 28.47 -2.76 -12.92
CA SER A 40 27.22 -1.99 -13.05
C SER A 40 27.45 -0.71 -13.85
N LEU A 41 28.51 0.04 -13.54
CA LEU A 41 28.87 1.25 -14.28
C LEU A 41 29.18 0.92 -15.75
N PHE A 42 29.98 -0.12 -16.01
CA PHE A 42 30.33 -0.52 -17.37
C PHE A 42 29.09 -0.95 -18.16
N THR A 43 28.20 -1.72 -17.55
CA THR A 43 26.95 -2.17 -18.18
C THR A 43 26.09 -0.98 -18.60
N VAL A 44 25.92 0.00 -17.71
CA VAL A 44 25.16 1.23 -18.03
C VAL A 44 25.85 2.02 -19.14
N LEU A 45 27.17 2.17 -19.11
CA LEU A 45 27.91 2.90 -20.14
C LEU A 45 27.86 2.21 -21.51
N ASP A 46 27.75 0.88 -21.56
CA ASP A 46 27.62 0.10 -22.79
C ASP A 46 26.25 0.29 -23.48
N GLU A 47 25.24 0.78 -22.76
CA GLU A 47 23.93 1.14 -23.34
C GLU A 47 24.00 2.39 -24.23
N PHE A 48 25.05 3.19 -24.13
CA PHE A 48 25.22 4.43 -24.89
C PHE A 48 26.25 4.26 -26.00
N THR A 49 25.90 4.70 -27.21
CA THR A 49 26.81 4.62 -28.38
C THR A 49 27.84 5.76 -28.40
N SER A 50 27.60 6.83 -27.64
CA SER A 50 28.49 7.99 -27.56
C SER A 50 28.37 8.72 -26.21
N ILE A 51 29.39 9.52 -25.89
CA ILE A 51 29.36 10.40 -24.71
C ILE A 51 28.25 11.45 -24.85
N ASP A 52 28.01 11.96 -26.06
CA ASP A 52 26.98 12.97 -26.30
C ASP A 52 25.57 12.40 -26.00
N GLU A 53 25.29 11.15 -26.39
CA GLU A 53 24.04 10.46 -26.07
C GLU A 53 23.83 10.27 -24.55
N MET A 54 24.90 9.91 -23.83
CA MET A 54 24.87 9.81 -22.37
C MET A 54 24.59 11.19 -21.74
N VAL A 55 25.21 12.26 -22.23
CA VAL A 55 24.97 13.62 -21.73
C VAL A 55 23.53 14.06 -22.01
N GLU A 56 23.01 13.80 -23.21
CA GLU A 56 21.62 14.10 -23.57
C GLU A 56 20.60 13.34 -22.69
N GLU A 57 20.89 12.10 -22.32
CA GLU A 57 20.07 11.36 -21.34
C GLU A 57 20.14 11.98 -19.94
N LEU A 58 21.33 12.32 -19.45
CA LEU A 58 21.47 12.97 -18.14
C LEU A 58 20.74 14.31 -18.09
N ASP A 59 20.81 15.11 -19.16
CA ASP A 59 20.08 16.37 -19.27
C ASP A 59 18.56 16.12 -19.28
N ARG A 60 18.08 15.10 -20.00
CA ARG A 60 16.66 14.71 -20.00
C ARG A 60 16.17 14.30 -18.60
N ILE A 61 16.97 13.54 -17.86
CA ILE A 61 16.63 13.12 -16.47
C ILE A 61 16.56 14.36 -15.56
N ALA A 62 17.54 15.25 -15.64
CA ALA A 62 17.54 16.49 -14.87
C ALA A 62 16.32 17.37 -15.19
N ASP A 63 15.93 17.45 -16.47
CA ASP A 63 14.72 18.14 -16.90
C ASP A 63 13.46 17.49 -16.35
N LEU A 64 13.39 16.15 -16.29
CA LEU A 64 12.26 15.43 -15.70
C LEU A 64 12.13 15.66 -14.19
N GLU A 65 13.24 15.78 -13.46
CA GLU A 65 13.21 16.12 -12.02
C GLU A 65 12.63 17.51 -11.75
N SER A 66 12.79 18.43 -12.70
CA SER A 66 12.24 19.78 -12.61
C SER A 66 10.74 19.86 -12.96
N GLN A 67 10.18 18.81 -13.56
CA GLN A 67 8.78 18.77 -14.01
C GLN A 67 7.83 18.32 -12.89
N PRO A 68 6.53 18.68 -12.98
CA PRO A 68 5.52 18.16 -12.06
C PRO A 68 5.49 16.63 -12.14
N LYS A 69 5.42 15.97 -10.97
CA LYS A 69 5.29 14.51 -10.94
C LYS A 69 4.12 14.05 -11.79
N PRO A 70 4.28 12.99 -12.60
CA PRO A 70 3.21 12.48 -13.43
C PRO A 70 2.02 12.07 -12.54
N ARG A 71 0.81 12.25 -13.07
CA ARG A 71 -0.39 11.75 -12.41
C ARG A 71 -0.32 10.23 -12.36
N THR A 72 -0.68 9.66 -11.22
CA THR A 72 -0.75 8.22 -11.02
C THR A 72 -2.16 7.83 -10.58
N ALA A 73 -2.52 6.58 -10.86
CA ALA A 73 -3.74 5.97 -10.39
C ALA A 73 -3.45 4.55 -9.93
N SER A 74 -4.14 4.12 -8.88
CA SER A 74 -4.05 2.74 -8.40
C SER A 74 -4.76 1.80 -9.36
N LEU A 75 -4.13 0.66 -9.66
CA LEU A 75 -4.81 -0.45 -10.30
C LEU A 75 -5.96 -0.95 -9.42
N PHE A 76 -7.01 -1.44 -10.08
CA PHE A 76 -8.06 -2.21 -9.42
C PHE A 76 -7.52 -3.57 -8.98
N GLN A 77 -8.15 -4.18 -7.97
CA GLN A 77 -7.71 -5.45 -7.37
C GLN A 77 -7.67 -6.60 -8.39
N THR A 78 -8.50 -6.52 -9.43
CA THR A 78 -8.58 -7.52 -10.50
C THR A 78 -7.62 -7.25 -11.66
N MET A 79 -6.96 -6.09 -11.69
CA MET A 79 -6.03 -5.69 -12.75
C MET A 79 -4.60 -6.09 -12.41
N THR A 80 -3.81 -6.42 -13.43
CA THR A 80 -2.36 -6.67 -13.31
C THR A 80 -1.60 -5.84 -14.34
N LEU A 81 -0.34 -5.55 -14.06
CA LEU A 81 0.51 -4.72 -14.93
C LEU A 81 0.72 -5.35 -16.30
N GLU A 82 0.71 -6.68 -16.39
CA GLU A 82 0.92 -7.41 -17.64
C GLU A 82 -0.31 -7.39 -18.55
N ARG A 83 -1.50 -7.15 -17.99
CA ARG A 83 -2.79 -7.25 -18.69
C ARG A 83 -3.48 -5.92 -18.92
N ILE A 84 -3.01 -4.85 -18.27
CA ILE A 84 -3.62 -3.53 -18.41
C ILE A 84 -3.43 -3.00 -19.82
N THR A 85 -4.51 -2.51 -20.42
CA THR A 85 -4.44 -1.84 -21.72
C THR A 85 -4.23 -0.33 -21.55
N PHE A 86 -3.85 0.35 -22.64
CA PHE A 86 -3.76 1.80 -22.65
C PHE A 86 -5.12 2.45 -22.31
N GLU A 87 -6.22 1.90 -22.81
CA GLU A 87 -7.58 2.39 -22.53
C GLU A 87 -7.92 2.28 -21.05
N ASP A 88 -7.60 1.15 -20.41
CA ASP A 88 -7.79 0.94 -18.98
C ASP A 88 -6.97 1.96 -18.16
N ALA A 89 -5.71 2.18 -18.54
CA ALA A 89 -4.84 3.15 -17.88
C ALA A 89 -5.40 4.57 -17.96
N MET A 90 -5.91 4.96 -19.13
CA MET A 90 -6.55 6.26 -19.33
C MET A 90 -7.82 6.41 -18.50
N GLN A 91 -8.62 5.34 -18.35
CA GLN A 91 -9.78 5.33 -17.48
C GLN A 91 -9.39 5.52 -16.01
N LEU A 92 -8.39 4.79 -15.52
CA LEU A 92 -7.91 4.93 -14.15
C LEU A 92 -7.37 6.34 -13.87
N LEU A 93 -6.60 6.91 -14.80
CA LEU A 93 -6.06 8.27 -14.71
C LEU A 93 -7.15 9.36 -14.78
N SER A 94 -8.34 9.03 -15.29
CA SER A 94 -9.48 9.93 -15.29
C SER A 94 -10.12 10.10 -13.91
N LEU A 95 -9.83 9.20 -12.96
CA LEU A 95 -10.30 9.32 -11.58
C LEU A 95 -9.49 10.40 -10.82
N PRO A 96 -10.11 11.16 -9.91
CA PRO A 96 -11.52 11.14 -9.51
C PRO A 96 -12.46 11.63 -10.61
N ARG A 97 -13.59 10.95 -10.78
CA ARG A 97 -14.60 11.29 -11.80
C ARG A 97 -15.79 12.00 -11.16
N THR A 98 -16.24 13.09 -11.76
CA THR A 98 -17.53 13.71 -11.42
C THR A 98 -18.66 12.94 -12.09
N VAL A 99 -19.62 12.45 -11.29
CA VAL A 99 -20.80 11.73 -11.77
C VAL A 99 -21.90 12.70 -12.16
N GLY A 100 -22.07 13.78 -11.41
CA GLY A 100 -23.05 14.83 -11.68
C GLY A 100 -23.18 15.82 -10.52
N VAL A 101 -24.16 16.70 -10.62
CA VAL A 101 -24.52 17.69 -9.59
C VAL A 101 -25.87 17.29 -9.02
N ASP A 102 -26.01 17.22 -7.70
CA ASP A 102 -27.30 16.94 -7.07
C ASP A 102 -28.29 18.09 -7.33
N PRO A 103 -29.45 17.83 -7.95
CA PRO A 103 -30.45 18.87 -8.23
C PRO A 103 -31.07 19.50 -6.96
N ALA A 104 -30.98 18.85 -5.80
CA ALA A 104 -31.58 19.33 -4.55
C ALA A 104 -30.79 20.48 -3.89
N ASP A 105 -29.46 20.43 -3.95
CA ASP A 105 -28.59 21.41 -3.29
C ASP A 105 -27.45 21.96 -4.17
N GLY A 106 -27.34 21.50 -5.42
CA GLY A 106 -26.33 21.97 -6.36
C GLY A 106 -24.91 21.50 -6.06
N VAL A 107 -24.74 20.49 -5.19
CA VAL A 107 -23.41 20.00 -4.80
C VAL A 107 -22.95 18.88 -5.73
N GLU A 108 -21.70 18.95 -6.17
CA GLU A 108 -21.08 17.93 -7.01
C GLU A 108 -20.92 16.59 -6.28
N VAL A 109 -21.22 15.51 -7.01
CA VAL A 109 -20.99 14.13 -6.60
C VAL A 109 -19.83 13.56 -7.40
N THR A 110 -18.77 13.14 -6.72
CA THR A 110 -17.58 12.55 -7.33
C THR A 110 -17.33 11.14 -6.82
N VAL A 111 -16.64 10.32 -7.61
CA VAL A 111 -16.25 8.95 -7.28
C VAL A 111 -14.76 8.75 -7.48
N GLN A 112 -14.14 8.01 -6.57
CA GLN A 112 -12.70 7.77 -6.61
C GLN A 112 -12.28 6.50 -5.87
N ASN A 113 -11.11 5.96 -6.23
CA ASN A 113 -10.51 4.84 -5.52
C ASN A 113 -9.63 5.37 -4.38
N GLY A 114 -10.00 5.04 -3.13
CA GLY A 114 -9.28 5.48 -1.93
C GLY A 114 -8.48 4.37 -1.27
N LYS A 115 -7.79 4.72 -0.19
CA LYS A 115 -7.03 3.77 0.65
C LYS A 115 -7.87 2.58 1.15
N PHE A 116 -9.17 2.78 1.38
CA PHE A 116 -10.08 1.77 1.91
C PHE A 116 -10.99 1.16 0.84
N GLY A 117 -10.70 1.43 -0.44
CA GLY A 117 -11.50 1.00 -1.58
C GLY A 117 -12.30 2.13 -2.22
N PRO A 118 -13.20 1.78 -3.15
CA PRO A 118 -13.97 2.71 -3.96
C PRO A 118 -15.03 3.43 -3.12
N TYR A 119 -15.19 4.73 -3.35
CA TYR A 119 -16.16 5.54 -2.61
C TYR A 119 -16.63 6.73 -3.44
N LEU A 120 -17.80 7.23 -3.07
CA LEU A 120 -18.36 8.48 -3.56
C LEU A 120 -18.25 9.58 -2.50
N THR A 121 -18.16 10.83 -2.94
CA THR A 121 -18.24 12.02 -2.08
C THR A 121 -19.22 13.06 -2.61
N LYS A 122 -19.87 13.76 -1.69
CA LYS A 122 -20.72 14.92 -1.94
C LYS A 122 -20.48 15.94 -0.84
N GLY A 123 -19.69 16.98 -1.14
CA GLY A 123 -19.23 17.93 -0.13
C GLY A 123 -18.45 17.26 1.00
N SER A 124 -18.98 17.28 2.23
CA SER A 124 -18.40 16.61 3.39
C SER A 124 -18.92 15.18 3.62
N ASP A 125 -19.90 14.73 2.82
CA ASP A 125 -20.46 13.40 2.94
C ASP A 125 -19.73 12.39 2.03
N SER A 126 -19.55 11.16 2.52
CA SER A 126 -18.92 10.07 1.78
C SER A 126 -19.58 8.71 2.07
N ARG A 127 -19.62 7.85 1.05
CA ARG A 127 -20.13 6.48 1.14
C ARG A 127 -19.24 5.53 0.35
N SER A 128 -18.97 4.35 0.92
CA SER A 128 -18.30 3.28 0.21
C SER A 128 -19.18 2.75 -0.91
N LEU A 129 -18.53 2.37 -2.01
CA LEU A 129 -19.11 1.59 -3.09
C LEU A 129 -18.81 0.11 -2.87
N ASP A 130 -19.56 -0.75 -3.54
CA ASP A 130 -19.44 -2.20 -3.35
C ASP A 130 -18.20 -2.76 -4.05
N ASN A 131 -17.85 -2.20 -5.22
CA ASN A 131 -16.72 -2.63 -6.02
C ASN A 131 -16.15 -1.48 -6.88
N GLU A 132 -14.98 -1.72 -7.47
CA GLU A 132 -14.22 -0.69 -8.21
C GLU A 132 -14.83 -0.39 -9.59
N GLU A 133 -15.55 -1.34 -10.20
CA GLU A 133 -16.23 -1.13 -11.49
C GLU A 133 -17.29 -0.03 -11.41
N GLN A 134 -17.93 0.13 -10.24
CA GLN A 134 -18.89 1.22 -9.99
C GLN A 134 -18.25 2.59 -10.15
N LEU A 135 -16.94 2.77 -9.97
CA LEU A 135 -16.27 4.05 -10.20
C LEU A 135 -16.41 4.55 -11.66
N LEU A 136 -16.61 3.62 -12.59
CA LEU A 136 -16.70 3.90 -14.02
C LEU A 136 -18.15 3.90 -14.53
N THR A 137 -19.06 3.20 -13.85
CA THR A 137 -20.41 2.94 -14.37
C THR A 137 -21.53 3.56 -13.55
N ILE A 138 -21.29 3.89 -12.27
CA ILE A 138 -22.35 4.37 -11.38
C ILE A 138 -22.96 5.69 -11.86
N THR A 139 -24.28 5.76 -11.74
CA THR A 139 -25.08 6.93 -12.14
C THR A 139 -25.31 7.87 -10.96
N LEU A 140 -25.73 9.10 -11.26
CA LEU A 140 -26.04 10.09 -10.22
C LEU A 140 -27.17 9.59 -9.30
N ASP A 141 -28.24 9.02 -9.87
CA ASP A 141 -29.39 8.53 -9.11
C ASP A 141 -29.02 7.41 -8.12
N GLU A 142 -28.13 6.50 -8.53
CA GLU A 142 -27.58 5.45 -7.66
C GLU A 142 -26.73 6.06 -6.54
N CYS A 143 -25.88 7.03 -6.85
CA CYS A 143 -25.10 7.75 -5.83
C CYS A 143 -26.00 8.44 -4.79
N LEU A 144 -27.05 9.13 -5.24
CA LEU A 144 -28.02 9.79 -4.35
C LEU A 144 -28.78 8.78 -3.49
N THR A 145 -29.14 7.63 -4.06
CA THR A 145 -29.76 6.52 -3.31
C THR A 145 -28.84 6.01 -2.20
N ILE A 146 -27.54 5.85 -2.46
CA ILE A 146 -26.55 5.43 -1.46
C ILE A 146 -26.34 6.52 -0.40
N LEU A 147 -26.31 7.79 -0.80
CA LEU A 147 -26.17 8.93 0.12
C LEU A 147 -27.35 9.06 1.09
N ALA A 148 -28.57 8.78 0.61
CA ALA A 148 -29.79 8.79 1.43
C ALA A 148 -29.80 7.70 2.51
N GLN A 149 -29.01 6.63 2.36
CA GLN A 149 -28.87 5.62 3.39
C GLN A 149 -28.10 6.16 4.61
N PRO A 150 -28.47 5.76 5.84
CA PRO A 150 -27.78 6.20 7.04
C PRO A 150 -26.31 5.76 7.02
N LYS A 151 -25.42 6.65 7.49
CA LYS A 151 -23.99 6.34 7.64
C LYS A 151 -23.80 5.08 8.47
N LYS A 152 -23.30 4.03 7.83
CA LYS A 152 -22.77 2.85 8.52
C LYS A 152 -21.39 3.22 9.07
N TYR A 153 -21.35 3.90 10.22
CA TYR A 153 -20.09 4.13 10.94
C TYR A 153 -19.46 2.77 11.25
N GLY A 154 -18.27 2.54 10.68
CA GLY A 154 -17.64 1.23 10.62
C GLY A 154 -17.49 0.55 11.98
N ARG A 155 -18.15 -0.58 12.14
CA ARG A 155 -17.40 -1.80 12.43
C ARG A 155 -17.21 -2.47 11.09
N ALA A 156 -15.97 -2.69 10.69
CA ALA A 156 -15.65 -3.54 9.54
C ALA A 156 -16.58 -4.77 9.59
N ARG A 157 -17.14 -5.18 8.45
CA ARG A 157 -17.80 -6.49 8.33
C ARG A 157 -16.83 -7.48 8.97
N THR A 158 -17.17 -7.96 10.16
CA THR A 158 -16.34 -8.96 10.83
C THR A 158 -16.35 -10.12 9.85
N LYS A 159 -15.18 -10.52 9.34
CA LYS A 159 -15.08 -11.71 8.50
C LYS A 159 -15.87 -12.81 9.21
N PRO A 160 -16.75 -13.55 8.51
CA PRO A 160 -17.49 -14.63 9.13
C PRO A 160 -16.49 -15.59 9.81
N PRO A 161 -16.85 -16.19 10.95
CA PRO A 161 -15.96 -17.12 11.64
C PRO A 161 -15.56 -18.25 10.69
N LEU A 162 -14.29 -18.65 10.78
CA LEU A 162 -13.74 -19.76 10.02
C LEU A 162 -14.38 -21.09 10.44
N ARG A 163 -14.68 -21.24 11.75
CA ARG A 163 -15.30 -22.45 12.31
C ARG A 163 -15.95 -22.20 13.66
N ASP A 164 -16.98 -22.97 14.00
CA ASP A 164 -17.54 -23.12 15.34
C ASP A 164 -16.87 -24.33 16.02
N LEU A 165 -16.32 -24.12 17.22
CA LEU A 165 -15.55 -25.11 17.99
C LEU A 165 -16.31 -25.53 19.26
N GLY A 166 -17.64 -25.47 19.26
CA GLY A 166 -18.46 -25.94 20.38
C GLY A 166 -18.52 -24.91 21.51
N THR A 167 -18.80 -25.38 22.73
CA THR A 167 -19.03 -24.52 23.91
C THR A 167 -17.84 -24.57 24.86
N ASP A 168 -17.38 -23.41 25.32
CA ASP A 168 -16.33 -23.30 26.33
C ASP A 168 -16.82 -23.80 27.70
N PRO A 169 -16.15 -24.79 28.33
CA PRO A 169 -16.55 -25.30 29.64
C PRO A 169 -16.46 -24.29 30.79
N HIS A 170 -15.79 -23.15 30.58
CA HIS A 170 -15.62 -22.12 31.62
C HIS A 170 -16.55 -20.92 31.48
N SER A 171 -16.88 -20.51 30.25
CA SER A 171 -17.79 -19.37 30.03
C SER A 171 -19.19 -19.77 29.57
N ASP A 172 -19.43 -21.06 29.29
CA ASP A 172 -20.66 -21.60 28.69
C ASP A 172 -21.05 -20.92 27.36
N ARG A 173 -20.06 -20.30 26.68
CA ARG A 173 -20.25 -19.58 25.41
C ARG A 173 -19.64 -20.34 24.25
N THR A 174 -20.23 -20.15 23.07
CA THR A 174 -19.73 -20.72 21.82
C THR A 174 -18.34 -20.20 21.48
N ILE A 175 -17.42 -21.11 21.19
CA ILE A 175 -16.07 -20.82 20.75
C ILE A 175 -16.06 -20.68 19.22
N LEU A 176 -15.60 -19.53 18.74
CA LEU A 176 -15.47 -19.25 17.31
C LEU A 176 -13.99 -19.11 16.94
N LEU A 177 -13.58 -19.78 15.87
CA LEU A 177 -12.30 -19.56 15.19
C LEU A 177 -12.46 -18.43 14.17
N LYS A 178 -11.60 -17.42 14.21
CA LYS A 178 -11.66 -16.24 13.33
C LYS A 178 -10.28 -15.88 12.79
N ASP A 179 -10.27 -15.24 11.62
CA ASP A 179 -9.07 -14.66 11.02
C ASP A 179 -8.98 -13.17 11.37
N GLY A 180 -7.91 -12.78 12.09
CA GLY A 180 -7.70 -11.42 12.57
C GLY A 180 -6.46 -10.75 11.96
N GLN A 181 -6.28 -9.45 12.24
CA GLN A 181 -5.14 -8.67 11.74
C GLN A 181 -3.76 -9.25 12.15
N TYR A 182 -3.71 -10.01 13.25
CA TYR A 182 -2.49 -10.61 13.81
C TYR A 182 -2.43 -12.12 13.59
N GLY A 183 -3.26 -12.66 12.70
CA GLY A 183 -3.39 -14.08 12.42
C GLY A 183 -4.64 -14.72 13.05
N PRO A 184 -4.82 -16.05 12.85
CA PRO A 184 -5.95 -16.80 13.38
C PRO A 184 -6.04 -16.79 14.91
N TYR A 185 -7.26 -16.71 15.42
CA TYR A 185 -7.53 -16.69 16.86
C TYR A 185 -8.88 -17.31 17.20
N VAL A 186 -9.00 -17.83 18.43
CA VAL A 186 -10.26 -18.32 19.00
C VAL A 186 -10.88 -17.28 19.93
N THR A 187 -12.21 -17.22 19.97
CA THR A 187 -12.97 -16.27 20.79
C THR A 187 -14.26 -16.87 21.34
N ASP A 188 -14.59 -16.57 22.59
CA ASP A 188 -15.90 -16.85 23.20
C ASP A 188 -16.83 -15.61 23.20
N GLY A 189 -16.46 -14.59 22.42
CA GLY A 189 -17.13 -13.29 22.37
C GLY A 189 -16.60 -12.23 23.35
N GLU A 190 -15.86 -12.62 24.39
CA GLU A 190 -15.28 -11.69 25.37
C GLU A 190 -13.76 -11.81 25.46
N THR A 191 -13.25 -13.03 25.47
CA THR A 191 -11.83 -13.37 25.49
C THR A 191 -11.38 -13.76 24.09
N ASN A 192 -10.23 -13.22 23.66
CA ASN A 192 -9.60 -13.56 22.38
C ASN A 192 -8.20 -14.14 22.62
N ALA A 193 -7.96 -15.36 22.12
CA ALA A 193 -6.68 -16.05 22.21
C ALA A 193 -6.15 -16.40 20.82
N SER A 194 -4.96 -15.89 20.47
CA SER A 194 -4.28 -16.24 19.22
C SER A 194 -3.82 -17.69 19.22
N LEU A 195 -3.86 -18.33 18.05
CA LEU A 195 -3.27 -19.65 17.85
C LEU A 195 -1.74 -19.58 18.07
N ARG A 196 -1.14 -20.63 18.66
CA ARG A 196 0.30 -20.73 18.92
C ARG A 196 1.01 -21.41 17.74
N ARG A 197 2.35 -21.31 17.72
CA ARG A 197 3.19 -22.04 16.75
C ARG A 197 3.00 -23.54 16.98
N GLY A 198 2.32 -24.21 16.06
CA GLY A 198 1.97 -25.62 16.14
C GLY A 198 0.47 -25.89 16.12
N ASP A 199 -0.38 -24.88 16.36
CA ASP A 199 -1.82 -25.03 16.19
C ASP A 199 -2.17 -24.79 14.70
N SER A 200 -2.86 -25.75 14.06
CA SER A 200 -3.41 -25.60 12.71
C SER A 200 -4.86 -25.09 12.77
N VAL A 201 -5.24 -24.23 11.82
CA VAL A 201 -6.62 -23.73 11.68
C VAL A 201 -7.59 -24.86 11.37
N GLU A 202 -7.13 -25.84 10.60
CA GLU A 202 -7.89 -27.01 10.15
C GLU A 202 -8.01 -28.06 11.25
N GLU A 203 -6.97 -28.27 12.05
CA GLU A 203 -6.86 -29.40 12.98
C GLU A 203 -7.17 -29.05 14.45
N ILE A 204 -7.35 -27.77 14.78
CA ILE A 204 -7.59 -27.35 16.17
C ILE A 204 -8.87 -27.96 16.75
N SER A 205 -8.75 -28.68 17.87
CA SER A 205 -9.89 -29.22 18.59
C SER A 205 -10.61 -28.15 19.44
N ASP A 206 -11.86 -28.44 19.77
CA ASP A 206 -12.67 -27.76 20.78
C ASP A 206 -11.98 -27.69 22.14
N GLU A 207 -11.41 -28.81 22.61
CA GLU A 207 -10.65 -28.87 23.86
C GLU A 207 -9.43 -27.93 23.84
N ARG A 208 -8.67 -27.93 22.73
CA ARG A 208 -7.51 -27.07 22.57
C ARG A 208 -7.89 -25.60 22.51
N ALA A 209 -9.00 -25.26 21.87
CA ALA A 209 -9.49 -23.90 21.80
C ALA A 209 -9.96 -23.38 23.17
N ALA A 210 -10.63 -24.22 23.96
CA ALA A 210 -11.00 -23.90 25.34
C ALA A 210 -9.77 -23.68 26.22
N GLU A 211 -8.72 -24.51 26.06
CA GLU A 211 -7.45 -24.35 26.77
C GLU A 211 -6.81 -22.98 26.48
N LEU A 212 -6.71 -22.58 25.20
CA LEU A 212 -6.15 -21.30 24.80
C LEU A 212 -6.92 -20.10 25.41
N LEU A 213 -8.25 -20.20 25.47
CA LEU A 213 -9.10 -19.18 26.11
C LEU A 213 -8.89 -19.14 27.63
N ALA A 214 -8.84 -20.30 28.30
CA ALA A 214 -8.59 -20.39 29.72
C ALA A 214 -7.22 -19.79 30.10
N GLU A 215 -6.16 -20.13 29.37
CA GLU A 215 -4.82 -19.55 29.55
C GLU A 215 -4.83 -18.02 29.36
N ARG A 216 -5.61 -17.52 28.39
CA ARG A 216 -5.73 -16.10 28.11
C ARG A 216 -6.43 -15.35 29.25
N ARG A 217 -7.48 -15.94 29.83
CA ARG A 217 -8.18 -15.39 31.01
C ARG A 217 -7.26 -15.35 32.22
N ALA A 218 -6.51 -16.43 32.47
CA ALA A 218 -5.55 -16.51 33.57
C ALA A 218 -4.43 -15.46 33.45
N LYS A 219 -3.98 -15.15 32.22
CA LYS A 219 -2.94 -14.12 31.99
C LYS A 219 -3.43 -12.68 32.15
N GLY A 220 -4.75 -12.44 32.10
CA GLY A 220 -5.33 -11.11 32.23
C GLY A 220 -5.00 -10.14 31.06
N PRO A 221 -5.51 -8.89 31.13
CA PRO A 221 -5.23 -7.87 30.12
C PRO A 221 -3.76 -7.43 30.17
N ALA A 222 -3.14 -7.24 29.00
CA ALA A 222 -1.74 -6.83 28.92
C ALA A 222 -1.52 -5.48 29.63
N LYS A 223 -0.56 -5.42 30.55
CA LYS A 223 -0.16 -4.16 31.22
C LYS A 223 0.28 -3.15 30.16
N LYS A 224 -0.43 -2.02 30.05
CA LYS A 224 -0.06 -0.93 29.14
C LYS A 224 1.31 -0.37 29.55
N LYS A 225 2.31 -0.48 28.67
CA LYS A 225 3.58 0.23 28.85
C LYS A 225 3.33 1.75 28.77
N PRO A 226 3.92 2.57 29.67
CA PRO A 226 3.77 4.01 29.60
C PRO A 226 4.36 4.54 28.29
N ARG A 227 3.62 5.43 27.61
CA ARG A 227 4.07 6.05 26.35
C ARG A 227 5.29 6.93 26.64
N ARG A 228 6.43 6.64 26.00
CA ARG A 228 7.59 7.54 25.97
C ARG A 228 7.17 8.79 25.18
N ARG A 229 7.11 9.95 25.84
CA ARG A 229 7.01 11.24 25.14
C ARG A 229 8.30 11.41 24.31
N LYS A 230 8.17 11.64 23.01
CA LYS A 230 9.26 12.16 22.20
C LYS A 230 9.42 13.64 22.58
N SER A 231 10.61 14.01 23.06
CA SER A 231 11.09 15.39 23.13
C SER A 231 11.48 15.86 21.74
#